data_AF-A0A0P7MHH3-F1
#
_entry.id   AF-A0A0P7MHH3-F1
#
_cell.length_a   1.000
_cell.length_b   1.000
_cell.length_c   1.000
_cell.angle_alpha   90.00
_cell.angle_beta   90.00
_cell.angle_gamma   90.00
#
_symmetry.space_group_name_H-M   'P 1'
#
loop_
_entity.id
_entity.type
_entity.pdbx_description
1 polymer ?
#
loop_
_entity_poly.entity_id
_entity_poly.type
_entity_poly.pdbx_seq_one_letter_code
_entity_poly.pdbx_strand_id
1 'polypeptide(L)'
;MMYSTGYISEKEFRPYRKSISNFINNLDLDSCLKNSIKERLTHSYEYSLQKRLSDSIFSIDKCIWELFFSTEEEVEQFIQDIKKARNNLTHPNDQKTTNDSLNCFINYNRILKVIFMCILFKELGITEEIIRDCLLNDGEYSWFMPNKPERNFELPNI
;
A
#
# COMPACT_ATOMS: atom_id res chain seq x y z
N MET A 1 8.97 -17.97 6.37
CA MET A 1 10.15 -17.24 5.87
C MET A 1 10.25 -15.95 6.68
N MET A 2 11.39 -15.63 7.31
CA MET A 2 11.51 -14.38 8.11
C MET A 2 11.55 -13.20 7.13
N TYR A 3 10.49 -12.41 7.10
CA TYR A 3 10.49 -11.10 6.47
C TYR A 3 11.46 -10.20 7.24
N SER A 4 12.75 -10.19 6.88
CA SER A 4 13.64 -9.10 7.28
C SER A 4 13.20 -7.88 6.49
N THR A 5 12.19 -7.17 6.99
CA THR A 5 11.89 -5.82 6.49
C THR A 5 13.20 -5.05 6.63
N GLY A 6 13.72 -4.48 5.53
CA GLY A 6 15.04 -3.84 5.47
C GLY A 6 15.16 -2.54 6.28
N TYR A 7 14.50 -2.46 7.44
CA TYR A 7 14.38 -1.34 8.33
C TYR A 7 15.01 -1.68 9.67
N ILE A 8 15.88 -0.79 10.13
CA ILE A 8 16.51 -0.89 11.46
C ILE A 8 15.69 -0.12 12.48
N SER A 9 15.75 -0.53 13.74
CA SER A 9 15.03 0.15 14.82
C SER A 9 15.50 1.60 14.97
N GLU A 10 14.68 2.47 15.57
CA GLU A 10 15.09 3.85 15.86
C GLU A 10 16.42 3.89 16.65
N LYS A 11 16.57 2.97 17.60
CA LYS A 11 17.77 2.83 18.42
C LYS A 11 19.02 2.56 17.57
N GLU A 12 18.90 1.70 16.57
CA GLU A 12 19.97 1.36 15.62
C GLU A 12 20.18 2.46 14.58
N PHE A 13 19.13 3.20 14.19
CA PHE A 13 19.22 4.29 13.23
C PHE A 13 19.83 5.58 13.82
N ARG A 14 19.64 5.81 15.13
CA ARG A 14 20.05 7.04 15.82
C ARG A 14 21.53 7.43 15.62
N PRO A 15 22.52 6.52 15.66
CA PRO A 15 23.92 6.85 15.36
C PRO A 15 24.11 7.39 13.95
N TYR A 16 23.49 6.76 12.94
CA TYR A 16 23.55 7.22 11.54
C TYR A 16 22.89 8.58 11.37
N ARG A 17 21.69 8.78 11.94
CA ARG A 17 21.01 10.08 11.91
C ARG A 17 21.87 11.19 12.51
N LYS A 18 22.54 10.93 13.64
CA LYS A 18 23.43 11.91 14.28
C LYS A 18 24.63 12.23 13.40
N SER A 19 25.27 11.21 12.82
CA SER A 19 26.42 11.38 11.93
C SER A 19 26.06 12.21 10.69
N ILE A 20 24.94 11.88 10.02
CA ILE A 20 24.45 12.60 8.85
C ILE A 20 24.06 14.05 9.23
N SER A 21 23.38 14.24 10.36
CA SER A 21 22.99 15.59 10.82
C SER A 21 24.21 16.48 11.09
N ASN A 22 25.27 15.91 11.68
CA ASN A 22 26.53 16.61 11.91
C ASN A 22 27.22 16.96 10.59
N PHE A 23 27.24 16.04 9.63
CA PHE A 23 27.76 16.32 8.29
C PHE A 23 26.99 17.46 7.61
N ILE A 24 25.66 17.43 7.63
CA ILE A 24 24.80 18.47 7.04
C ILE A 24 25.05 19.85 7.68
N ASN A 25 25.29 19.90 8.99
CA ASN A 25 25.61 21.16 9.69
C ASN A 25 26.85 21.84 9.11
N ASN A 26 27.84 21.03 8.71
CA ASN A 26 29.14 21.48 8.21
C ASN A 26 29.13 21.82 6.72
N LEU A 27 28.05 21.51 5.99
CA LEU A 27 27.92 21.90 4.59
C LEU A 27 27.62 23.40 4.48
N ASP A 28 28.14 24.06 3.44
CA ASP A 28 27.79 25.44 3.12
C ASP A 28 26.46 25.48 2.36
N LEU A 29 25.37 25.28 3.11
CA LEU A 29 23.99 25.28 2.61
C LEU A 29 23.14 26.20 3.47
N ASP A 30 22.08 26.74 2.86
CA ASP A 30 21.08 27.52 3.56
C ASP A 30 20.46 26.75 4.75
N SER A 31 20.14 27.50 5.81
CA SER A 31 19.63 26.94 7.05
C SER A 31 18.24 26.29 6.92
N CYS A 32 17.37 26.81 6.05
CA CYS A 32 16.07 26.18 5.77
C CYS A 32 16.26 24.84 5.07
N LEU A 33 17.17 24.76 4.09
CA LEU A 33 17.48 23.51 3.42
C LEU A 33 18.06 22.47 4.38
N LYS A 34 19.01 22.87 5.25
CA LYS A 34 19.57 22.00 6.29
C LYS A 34 18.48 21.43 7.21
N ASN A 35 17.54 22.27 7.65
CA ASN A 35 16.47 21.85 8.54
C ASN A 35 15.48 20.91 7.83
N SER A 36 15.09 21.22 6.59
CA SER A 36 14.21 20.36 5.79
C SER A 36 14.78 18.94 5.61
N ILE A 37 16.09 18.82 5.35
CA ILE A 37 16.74 17.52 5.22
C ILE A 37 16.74 16.77 6.57
N LYS A 38 17.08 17.45 7.67
CA LYS A 38 17.07 16.84 9.01
C LYS A 38 15.69 16.38 9.46
N GLU A 39 14.65 17.12 9.13
CA GLU A 39 13.27 16.75 9.40
C GLU A 39 12.91 15.44 8.70
N ARG A 40 13.23 15.31 7.40
CA ARG A 40 13.03 14.06 6.64
C ARG A 40 13.83 12.88 7.20
N LEU A 41 15.05 13.13 7.69
CA LEU A 41 15.87 12.10 8.35
C LEU A 41 15.22 11.56 9.62
N THR A 42 14.39 12.34 10.31
CA THR A 42 13.73 11.93 11.56
C THR A 42 12.93 10.65 11.40
N HIS A 43 12.21 10.51 10.29
CA HIS A 43 11.30 9.39 10.05
C HIS A 43 11.86 8.38 9.04
N SER A 44 13.12 8.51 8.64
CA SER A 44 13.71 7.65 7.60
C SER A 44 13.89 6.19 8.02
N TYR A 45 13.89 5.91 9.33
CA TYR A 45 13.87 4.55 9.87
C TYR A 45 12.47 3.92 9.88
N GLU A 46 11.42 4.71 9.65
CA GLU A 46 10.06 4.21 9.69
C GLU A 46 9.69 3.53 8.39
N TYR A 47 9.08 2.35 8.51
CA TYR A 47 8.44 1.70 7.38
C TYR A 47 7.09 2.38 7.11
N SER A 48 7.13 3.43 6.29
CA SER A 48 5.98 4.30 6.03
C SER A 48 4.77 3.53 5.52
N LEU A 49 3.55 4.01 5.83
CA LEU A 49 2.31 3.37 5.34
C LEU A 49 2.32 3.20 3.82
N GLN A 50 2.76 4.23 3.08
CA GLN A 50 2.85 4.20 1.63
C GLN A 50 3.75 3.05 1.16
N LYS A 51 4.92 2.90 1.76
CA LYS A 51 5.85 1.85 1.34
C LYS A 51 5.38 0.45 1.76
N ARG A 52 4.79 0.32 2.95
CA ARG A 52 4.12 -0.93 3.38
C ARG A 52 3.05 -1.37 2.39
N LEU A 53 2.19 -0.45 1.97
CA LEU A 53 1.12 -0.75 1.02
C LEU A 53 1.70 -1.09 -0.36
N SER A 54 2.66 -0.31 -0.85
CA SER A 54 3.33 -0.57 -2.13
C SER A 54 3.98 -1.96 -2.15
N ASP A 55 4.83 -2.27 -1.17
CA ASP A 55 5.50 -3.57 -1.10
C ASP A 55 4.49 -4.73 -0.94
N SER A 56 3.42 -4.53 -0.17
CA SER A 56 2.36 -5.55 -0.01
C SER A 56 1.62 -5.80 -1.32
N ILE A 57 1.17 -4.75 -2.02
CA ILE A 57 0.41 -4.89 -3.27
C ILE A 57 1.29 -5.43 -4.39
N PHE A 58 2.57 -5.05 -4.46
CA PHE A 58 3.48 -5.59 -5.47
C PHE A 58 4.06 -6.98 -5.12
N SER A 59 3.80 -7.50 -3.91
CA SER A 59 4.16 -8.88 -3.54
C SER A 59 3.19 -9.94 -4.06
N ILE A 60 1.95 -9.54 -4.40
CA ILE A 60 0.99 -10.43 -5.07
C ILE A 60 1.28 -10.47 -6.56
N ASP A 61 1.01 -11.62 -7.17
CA ASP A 61 1.27 -11.82 -8.58
C ASP A 61 0.46 -10.89 -9.46
N LYS A 62 1.06 -10.54 -10.61
CA LYS A 62 0.51 -9.58 -11.55
C LYS A 62 -0.91 -9.92 -11.98
N CYS A 63 -1.16 -11.20 -12.22
CA CYS A 63 -2.47 -11.71 -12.63
C CYS A 63 -3.59 -11.50 -11.60
N ILE A 64 -3.26 -11.29 -10.32
CA ILE A 64 -4.22 -11.04 -9.24
C ILE A 64 -4.43 -9.54 -9.08
N TRP A 65 -3.37 -8.73 -9.00
CA TRP A 65 -3.57 -7.28 -8.79
C TRP A 65 -4.15 -6.60 -10.04
N GLU A 66 -3.90 -7.14 -11.24
CA GLU A 66 -4.52 -6.68 -12.50
C GLU A 66 -6.06 -6.78 -12.49
N LEU A 67 -6.64 -7.61 -11.61
CA LEU A 67 -8.10 -7.66 -11.41
C LEU A 67 -8.64 -6.35 -10.83
N PHE A 68 -7.82 -5.63 -10.06
CA PHE A 68 -8.19 -4.42 -9.33
C PHE A 68 -7.69 -3.14 -10.01
N PHE A 69 -6.51 -3.20 -10.63
CA PHE A 69 -5.83 -2.05 -11.22
C PHE A 69 -5.32 -2.38 -12.62
N SER A 70 -5.46 -1.47 -13.56
CA SER A 70 -5.06 -1.66 -14.96
C SER A 70 -3.59 -1.34 -15.17
N THR A 71 -3.02 -0.45 -14.35
CA THR A 71 -1.63 -0.01 -14.46
C THR A 71 -0.99 0.17 -13.08
N GLU A 72 0.34 0.25 -13.03
CA GLU A 72 1.07 0.53 -11.79
C GLU A 72 0.76 1.94 -11.26
N GLU A 73 0.52 2.91 -12.14
CA GLU A 73 0.11 4.27 -11.76
C GLU A 73 -1.24 4.27 -11.02
N GLU A 74 -2.19 3.40 -11.40
CA GLU A 74 -3.44 3.24 -10.68
C GLU A 74 -3.21 2.67 -9.26
N VAL A 75 -2.24 1.76 -9.08
CA VAL A 75 -1.83 1.26 -7.76
C VAL A 75 -1.26 2.39 -6.91
N GLU A 76 -0.35 3.20 -7.48
CA GLU A 76 0.24 4.33 -6.77
C GLU A 76 -0.82 5.37 -6.36
N GLN A 77 -1.75 5.67 -7.27
CA GLN A 77 -2.85 6.59 -7.01
C GLN A 77 -3.75 6.06 -5.89
N PHE A 78 -4.10 4.77 -5.92
CA PHE A 78 -4.85 4.10 -4.85
C PHE A 78 -4.17 4.22 -3.48
N ILE A 79 -2.84 4.02 -3.42
CA ILE A 79 -2.07 4.18 -2.18
C ILE A 79 -2.11 5.64 -1.68
N GLN A 80 -2.00 6.62 -2.58
CA GLN A 80 -2.13 8.04 -2.21
C GLN A 80 -3.52 8.36 -1.68
N ASP A 81 -4.56 7.79 -2.26
CA ASP A 81 -5.94 8.03 -1.85
C ASP A 81 -6.23 7.43 -0.47
N ILE A 82 -5.71 6.24 -0.15
CA ILE A 82 -5.74 5.68 1.21
C ILE A 82 -5.07 6.61 2.20
N LYS A 83 -3.88 7.12 1.87
CA LYS A 83 -3.11 8.02 2.74
C LYS A 83 -3.89 9.31 3.01
N LYS A 84 -4.48 9.91 1.97
CA LYS A 84 -5.32 11.12 2.08
C LYS A 84 -6.57 10.84 2.92
N ALA A 85 -7.30 9.77 2.62
CA ALA A 85 -8.51 9.39 3.34
C ALA A 85 -8.24 9.16 4.84
N ARG A 86 -7.16 8.41 5.17
CA ARG A 86 -6.73 8.24 6.56
C ARG A 86 -6.41 9.58 7.22
N ASN A 87 -5.61 10.43 6.58
CA ASN A 87 -5.22 11.72 7.14
C ASN A 87 -6.43 12.62 7.42
N ASN A 88 -7.40 12.66 6.50
CA ASN A 88 -8.64 13.41 6.67
C ASN A 88 -9.47 12.89 7.86
N LEU A 89 -9.47 11.58 8.10
CA LEU A 89 -10.19 10.96 9.22
C LEU A 89 -9.49 11.15 10.57
N THR A 90 -8.15 11.13 10.61
CA THR A 90 -7.39 11.22 11.87
C THR A 90 -7.04 12.65 12.27
N HIS A 91 -6.96 13.55 11.29
CA HIS A 91 -6.71 14.98 11.48
C HIS A 91 -7.78 15.76 10.72
N PRO A 92 -9.03 15.79 11.24
CA PRO A 92 -10.05 16.63 10.66
C PRO A 92 -9.62 18.09 10.81
N ASN A 93 -8.99 18.64 9.76
CA ASN A 93 -9.02 20.08 9.54
C ASN A 93 -10.49 20.48 9.43
N ASP A 94 -10.87 21.72 9.76
CA ASP A 94 -12.25 22.24 9.86
C ASP A 94 -13.22 21.95 8.68
N GLN A 95 -12.77 21.26 7.63
CA GLN A 95 -13.60 20.60 6.63
C GLN A 95 -14.28 19.37 7.23
N LYS A 96 -15.60 19.46 7.46
CA LYS A 96 -16.46 18.33 7.82
C LYS A 96 -16.16 17.14 6.91
N THR A 97 -15.73 16.03 7.50
CA THR A 97 -15.66 14.73 6.82
C THR A 97 -17.00 14.45 6.16
N THR A 98 -17.03 14.40 4.83
CA THR A 98 -18.26 14.11 4.09
C THR A 98 -18.59 12.63 4.15
N ASN A 99 -19.87 12.26 4.02
CA ASN A 99 -20.27 10.86 3.85
C ASN A 99 -19.54 10.19 2.69
N ASP A 100 -19.24 10.95 1.62
CA ASP A 100 -18.49 10.46 0.47
C ASP A 100 -17.05 10.06 0.83
N SER A 101 -16.38 10.85 1.69
CA SER A 101 -15.03 10.52 2.16
C SER A 101 -15.00 9.22 2.98
N LEU A 102 -16.03 9.00 3.79
CA LEU A 102 -16.19 7.77 4.56
C LEU A 102 -16.47 6.56 3.66
N ASN A 103 -17.35 6.71 2.66
CA ASN A 103 -17.66 5.67 1.69
C ASN A 103 -16.44 5.28 0.85
N CYS A 104 -15.64 6.25 0.41
CA CYS A 104 -14.37 5.99 -0.26
C CYS A 104 -13.41 5.20 0.64
N PHE A 105 -13.27 5.60 1.91
CA PHE A 105 -12.43 4.88 2.87
C PHE A 105 -12.89 3.43 3.10
N ILE A 106 -14.20 3.20 3.21
CA ILE A 106 -14.77 1.84 3.31
C ILE A 106 -14.41 1.02 2.07
N ASN A 107 -14.54 1.59 0.87
CA ASN A 107 -14.20 0.90 -0.38
C ASN A 107 -12.70 0.56 -0.44
N TYR A 108 -11.82 1.49 -0.06
CA TYR A 108 -10.39 1.20 0.00
C TYR A 108 -10.06 0.07 0.98
N ASN A 109 -10.70 0.03 2.15
CA ASN A 109 -10.52 -1.05 3.13
C ASN A 109 -10.99 -2.41 2.60
N ARG A 110 -12.06 -2.45 1.81
CA ARG A 110 -12.55 -3.68 1.18
C ARG A 110 -11.52 -4.23 0.19
N ILE A 111 -10.98 -3.38 -0.68
CA ILE A 111 -9.92 -3.78 -1.62
C ILE A 111 -8.68 -4.28 -0.86
N LEU A 112 -8.23 -3.53 0.16
CA LEU A 112 -7.09 -3.94 1.00
C LEU A 112 -7.33 -5.29 1.69
N LYS A 113 -8.55 -5.54 2.19
CA LYS A 113 -8.90 -6.83 2.81
C LYS A 113 -8.70 -7.98 1.81
N VAL A 114 -9.15 -7.82 0.57
CA VAL A 114 -8.98 -8.86 -0.46
C VAL A 114 -7.50 -9.06 -0.80
N ILE A 115 -6.74 -7.98 -0.96
CA ILE A 115 -5.29 -8.06 -1.22
C ILE A 115 -4.57 -8.79 -0.08
N PHE A 116 -4.85 -8.45 1.18
CA PHE A 116 -4.23 -9.13 2.33
C PHE A 116 -4.66 -10.59 2.45
N MET A 117 -5.89 -10.94 2.06
CA MET A 117 -6.30 -12.34 1.96
C MET A 117 -5.50 -13.09 0.89
N CYS A 118 -5.24 -12.48 -0.27
CA CYS A 118 -4.40 -13.09 -1.31
C CYS A 118 -2.98 -13.37 -0.81
N ILE A 119 -2.37 -12.40 -0.10
CA ILE A 119 -1.06 -12.56 0.53
C ILE A 119 -1.08 -13.71 1.54
N LEU A 120 -2.11 -13.77 2.39
CA LEU A 120 -2.26 -14.85 3.37
C LEU A 120 -2.38 -16.23 2.71
N PHE A 121 -3.17 -16.35 1.64
CA PHE A 121 -3.32 -17.61 0.90
C PHE A 121 -2.02 -18.05 0.23
N LYS A 122 -1.25 -17.11 -0.33
CA LYS A 122 0.09 -17.38 -0.87
C LYS A 122 1.04 -17.90 0.22
N GLU A 123 1.03 -17.28 1.40
CA GLU A 123 1.83 -17.76 2.55
C GLU A 123 1.44 -19.17 3.02
N LEU A 124 0.18 -19.55 2.84
CA LEU A 124 -0.32 -20.90 3.13
C LEU A 124 -0.02 -21.91 2.01
N GLY A 125 0.63 -21.48 0.92
CA GLY A 125 1.01 -22.32 -0.21
C GLY A 125 -0.11 -22.57 -1.21
N ILE A 126 -1.17 -21.75 -1.19
CA ILE A 126 -2.21 -21.80 -2.23
C ILE A 126 -1.69 -21.06 -3.46
N THR A 127 -1.79 -21.70 -4.63
CA THR A 127 -1.27 -21.11 -5.87
C THR A 127 -2.13 -19.93 -6.33
N GLU A 128 -1.49 -19.02 -7.04
CA GLU A 128 -2.08 -17.78 -7.51
C GLU A 128 -3.20 -18.02 -8.53
N GLU A 129 -3.16 -19.11 -9.30
CA GLU A 129 -4.26 -19.50 -10.19
C GLU A 129 -5.52 -19.85 -9.39
N ILE A 130 -5.38 -20.63 -8.31
CA ILE A 130 -6.52 -21.02 -7.46
C ILE A 130 -7.11 -19.77 -6.79
N ILE A 131 -6.26 -18.88 -6.27
CA ILE A 131 -6.70 -17.62 -5.66
C ILE A 131 -7.48 -16.79 -6.68
N ARG A 132 -6.93 -16.62 -7.89
CA ARG A 132 -7.57 -15.89 -8.98
C ARG A 132 -8.92 -16.49 -9.34
N ASP A 133 -9.00 -17.80 -9.50
CA ASP A 133 -10.25 -18.48 -9.85
C ASP A 133 -11.30 -18.33 -8.75
N CYS A 134 -10.93 -18.43 -7.48
CA CYS A 134 -11.85 -18.16 -6.36
C CYS A 134 -12.39 -16.72 -6.42
N LEU A 135 -11.52 -15.73 -6.66
CA LEU A 135 -11.91 -14.32 -6.76
C LEU A 135 -12.86 -14.04 -7.93
N LEU A 136 -12.62 -14.66 -9.09
CA LEU A 136 -13.48 -14.54 -10.27
C LEU A 136 -14.81 -15.28 -10.09
N ASN A 137 -14.81 -16.36 -9.29
CA ASN A 137 -15.97 -17.20 -9.07
C ASN A 137 -16.91 -16.69 -7.98
N ASP A 138 -16.39 -15.92 -7.04
CA ASP A 138 -17.16 -15.28 -5.98
C ASP A 138 -17.86 -14.01 -6.48
N GLY A 139 -19.18 -13.95 -6.31
CA GLY A 139 -20.00 -12.80 -6.68
C GLY A 139 -19.75 -11.59 -5.77
N GLU A 140 -19.30 -11.80 -4.53
CA GLU A 140 -19.07 -10.74 -3.55
C GLU A 140 -17.95 -9.79 -3.99
N TYR A 141 -16.91 -10.30 -4.64
CA TYR A 141 -15.76 -9.50 -5.06
C TYR A 141 -15.93 -8.80 -6.41
N SER A 142 -16.98 -9.15 -7.16
CA SER A 142 -17.17 -8.67 -8.54
C SER A 142 -17.31 -7.15 -8.66
N TRP A 143 -17.82 -6.47 -7.63
CA TRP A 143 -17.95 -5.01 -7.60
C TRP A 143 -16.63 -4.27 -7.36
N PHE A 144 -15.60 -4.96 -6.87
CA PHE A 144 -14.30 -4.36 -6.55
C PHE A 144 -13.23 -4.65 -7.61
N MET A 145 -13.58 -5.43 -8.64
CA MET A 145 -12.67 -5.87 -9.71
C MET A 145 -13.14 -5.30 -11.05
N PRO A 146 -12.83 -4.03 -11.38
CA PRO A 146 -13.28 -3.41 -12.60
C PRO A 146 -12.74 -4.11 -13.87
N ASN A 147 -11.64 -4.84 -13.73
CA ASN A 147 -10.95 -5.51 -14.84
C ASN A 147 -11.27 -7.01 -14.93
N LYS A 148 -12.34 -7.46 -14.26
CA LYS A 148 -12.79 -8.85 -14.33
C LYS A 148 -13.13 -9.21 -15.79
N PRO A 149 -12.51 -10.25 -16.37
CA PRO A 149 -12.89 -10.70 -17.72
C PRO A 149 -14.34 -11.17 -17.73
N GLU A 150 -15.07 -10.85 -18.80
CA GLU A 150 -16.41 -11.40 -19.03
C GLU A 150 -16.32 -12.93 -19.11
N ARG A 151 -17.13 -13.65 -18.31
CA ARG A 151 -17.15 -15.10 -18.35
C ARG A 151 -17.73 -15.55 -19.70
N ASN A 152 -16.87 -16.01 -20.61
CA ASN A 152 -17.29 -16.95 -21.65
C ASN A 152 -17.48 -18.31 -20.97
N PHE A 153 -18.73 -18.63 -20.61
CA PHE A 153 -19.10 -19.97 -20.19
C PHE A 153 -19.00 -20.91 -21.40
N GLU A 154 -17.85 -21.52 -21.63
CA GLU A 154 -17.81 -22.81 -22.32
C GLU A 154 -18.08 -23.88 -21.25
N LEU A 155 -19.32 -24.36 -21.22
CA LEU A 155 -19.68 -25.52 -20.41
C LEU A 155 -18.78 -26.69 -20.83
N PRO A 156 -18.13 -27.40 -19.89
CA PRO A 156 -17.44 -28.63 -20.23
C PRO A 156 -18.45 -29.60 -20.82
N ASN A 157 -18.19 -30.10 -22.02
CA ASN A 157 -18.93 -31.21 -22.61
C ASN A 157 -18.73 -32.43 -21.70
N ILE A 158 -19.77 -32.81 -20.97
CA ILE A 158 -19.88 -34.09 -20.25
C ILE A 158 -20.57 -35.09 -21.17
#